data_AF-A0A9Q8CMT1-F1
#
_entry.id   AF-A0A9Q8CMT1-F1
#
_cell.length_a   1.000
_cell.length_b   1.000
_cell.length_c   1.000
_cell.angle_alpha   90.00
_cell.angle_beta   90.00
_cell.angle_gamma   90.00
#
_symmetry.space_group_name_H-M   'P 1'
#
loop_
_entity.id
_entity.type
_entity.pdbx_description
1 polymer ?
#
loop_
_entity_poly.entity_id
_entity_poly.type
_entity_poly.pdbx_seq_one_letter_code
_entity_poly.pdbx_strand_id
1 'polypeptide(L)'
;MIMNLTLYFLCIVLYIFSGPFIRSFLSSMSSSKLPKTDHVGLVIGYLERFLIIIFILLKEYTAIGLVIASKSILRFNDVKQDSVQYQPDKIDKQSEYILLGTMLSMTVGILIGLLASIDYR
;
A
#
# COMPACT_ATOMS: atom_id res chain seq x y z
N MET A 1 -7.27 -9.44 28.37
CA MET A 1 -5.87 -9.00 28.59
C MET A 1 -4.87 -9.86 27.81
N ILE A 2 -4.75 -11.16 28.08
CA ILE A 2 -3.85 -12.05 27.29
C ILE A 2 -4.30 -12.17 25.82
N MET A 3 -5.62 -12.30 25.57
CA MET A 3 -6.17 -12.40 24.21
C MET A 3 -5.89 -11.14 23.36
N ASN A 4 -6.05 -9.95 23.94
CA ASN A 4 -5.77 -8.67 23.28
C ASN A 4 -4.27 -8.51 22.99
N LEU A 5 -3.41 -8.91 23.93
CA LEU A 5 -1.96 -8.86 23.71
C LEU A 5 -1.52 -9.76 22.55
N THR A 6 -2.09 -10.97 22.47
CA THR A 6 -1.88 -11.89 21.34
C THR A 6 -2.37 -11.30 20.02
N LEU A 7 -3.52 -10.61 20.02
CA LEU A 7 -4.09 -9.98 18.83
C LEU A 7 -3.25 -8.80 18.33
N TYR A 8 -2.74 -7.94 19.23
CA TYR A 8 -1.82 -6.86 18.86
C TYR A 8 -0.49 -7.41 18.32
N PHE A 9 0.05 -8.46 18.94
CA PHE A 9 1.25 -9.14 18.44
C PHE A 9 1.03 -9.69 17.03
N LEU A 10 -0.12 -10.34 16.79
CA LEU A 10 -0.49 -10.83 15.46
C LEU A 10 -0.59 -9.69 14.44
N CYS A 11 -1.20 -8.56 14.79
CA CYS A 11 -1.30 -7.40 13.90
C CYS A 11 0.08 -6.82 13.53
N ILE A 12 1.02 -6.78 14.48
CA ILE A 12 2.40 -6.34 14.23
C ILE A 12 3.10 -7.30 13.26
N VAL A 13 2.95 -8.61 13.47
CA VAL A 13 3.51 -9.63 12.58
C VAL A 13 2.93 -9.49 11.16
N LEU A 14 1.61 -9.34 11.03
CA LEU A 14 0.95 -9.12 9.74
C LEU A 14 1.41 -7.81 9.06
N TYR A 15 1.59 -6.74 9.84
CA TYR A 15 2.09 -5.47 9.33
C TYR A 15 3.50 -5.61 8.76
N ILE A 16 4.44 -6.22 9.48
CA ILE A 16 5.82 -6.42 9.02
C ILE A 16 5.83 -7.30 7.77
N PHE A 17 5.07 -8.40 7.78
CA PHE A 17 4.99 -9.36 6.68
C PHE A 17 4.34 -8.79 5.41
N SER A 18 3.46 -7.80 5.55
CA SER A 18 2.72 -7.24 4.42
C SER A 18 3.62 -6.60 3.36
N GLY A 19 4.78 -6.04 3.70
CA GLY A 19 5.71 -5.45 2.70
C GLY A 19 6.32 -6.50 1.75
N PRO A 20 7.03 -7.51 2.27
CA PRO A 20 7.53 -8.64 1.47
C PRO A 20 6.42 -9.34 0.69
N PHE A 21 5.24 -9.52 1.29
CA PHE A 21 4.09 -10.15 0.63
C PHE A 21 3.65 -9.38 -0.62
N ILE A 22 3.44 -8.07 -0.49
CA ILE A 22 3.03 -7.21 -1.62
C ILE A 22 4.10 -7.24 -2.72
N ARG A 23 5.38 -7.12 -2.36
CA ARG A 23 6.48 -7.19 -3.32
C ARG A 23 6.52 -8.54 -4.05
N SER A 24 6.38 -9.63 -3.31
CA SER A 24 6.35 -10.98 -3.87
C SER A 24 5.17 -11.16 -4.81
N PHE A 25 3.95 -10.78 -4.38
CA PHE A 25 2.73 -10.87 -5.17
C PHE A 25 2.84 -10.07 -6.46
N LEU A 26 3.32 -8.84 -6.37
CA LEU A 26 3.51 -8.03 -7.54
C LEU A 26 4.61 -8.55 -8.47
N SER A 27 5.75 -9.02 -7.94
CA SER A 27 6.81 -9.64 -8.76
C SER A 27 6.35 -10.91 -9.47
N SER A 28 5.40 -11.65 -8.89
CA SER A 28 4.79 -12.83 -9.52
C SER A 28 3.89 -12.46 -10.71
N MET A 29 3.35 -11.25 -10.72
CA MET A 29 2.45 -10.76 -11.77
C MET A 29 3.17 -9.94 -12.84
N SER A 30 4.44 -9.54 -12.62
CA SER A 30 5.22 -8.74 -13.59
C SER A 30 6.26 -9.59 -14.31
N SER A 31 6.17 -9.63 -15.64
CA SER A 31 7.19 -10.25 -16.51
C SER A 31 8.37 -9.32 -16.83
N SER A 32 8.37 -8.05 -16.39
CA SER A 32 9.44 -7.08 -16.62
C SER A 32 10.18 -6.71 -15.34
N LYS A 33 11.50 -6.44 -15.47
CA LYS A 33 12.34 -5.96 -14.37
C LYS A 33 11.74 -4.67 -13.80
N LEU A 34 11.39 -4.73 -12.53
CA LEU A 34 10.98 -3.58 -11.71
C LEU A 34 11.96 -2.42 -11.87
N PRO A 35 11.49 -1.17 -12.01
CA PRO A 35 12.36 0.00 -11.92
C PRO A 35 13.07 0.01 -10.55
N LYS A 36 14.32 0.49 -10.51
CA LYS A 36 15.19 0.57 -9.32
C LYS A 36 14.70 1.59 -8.25
N THR A 37 13.41 1.58 -7.92
CA THR A 37 12.78 2.41 -6.87
C THR A 37 12.38 1.59 -5.63
N ASP A 38 12.80 0.31 -5.57
CA ASP A 38 12.34 -0.71 -4.62
C ASP A 38 12.34 -0.26 -3.14
N HIS A 39 13.36 0.46 -2.65
CA HIS A 39 13.44 0.81 -1.23
C HIS A 39 12.51 1.96 -0.83
N VAL A 40 12.42 3.01 -1.66
CA VAL A 40 11.60 4.19 -1.34
C VAL A 40 10.12 3.84 -1.42
N GLY A 41 9.71 3.10 -2.46
CA GLY A 41 8.33 2.64 -2.61
C GLY A 41 7.87 1.73 -1.47
N LEU A 42 8.74 0.83 -0.99
CA LEU A 42 8.47 -0.02 0.17
C LEU A 42 8.25 0.81 1.44
N VAL A 43 9.11 1.79 1.71
CA VAL A 43 9.00 2.66 2.89
C VAL A 43 7.72 3.49 2.84
N ILE A 44 7.39 4.08 1.68
CA ILE A 44 6.13 4.81 1.48
C ILE A 44 4.93 3.89 1.78
N GLY A 45 4.96 2.65 1.28
CA GLY A 45 3.89 1.69 1.54
C GLY A 45 3.74 1.34 3.03
N TYR A 46 4.85 1.21 3.78
CA TYR A 46 4.79 1.02 5.24
C TYR A 46 4.20 2.22 5.98
N LEU A 47 4.57 3.44 5.59
CA LEU A 47 4.05 4.68 6.17
C LEU A 47 2.55 4.85 5.92
N GLU A 48 2.07 4.57 4.71
CA GLU A 48 0.64 4.64 4.40
C GLU A 48 -0.17 3.63 5.22
N ARG A 49 0.28 2.38 5.30
CA ARG A 49 -0.40 1.37 6.11
C ARG A 49 -0.45 1.77 7.58
N PHE A 50 0.63 2.36 8.09
CA PHE A 50 0.68 2.89 9.45
C PHE A 50 -0.35 4.00 9.67
N LEU A 51 -0.44 4.97 8.75
CA LEU A 51 -1.45 6.04 8.80
C LEU A 51 -2.89 5.48 8.73
N ILE A 52 -3.15 4.53 7.83
CA ILE A 52 -4.45 3.87 7.70
C ILE A 52 -4.84 3.20 9.02
N ILE A 53 -3.93 2.44 9.63
CA ILE A 53 -4.18 1.76 10.91
C ILE A 53 -4.51 2.79 12.00
N ILE A 54 -3.74 3.87 12.11
CA ILE A 54 -4.02 4.96 13.08
C ILE A 54 -5.42 5.54 12.84
N PHE A 55 -5.77 5.90 11.60
CA PHE A 55 -7.06 6.50 11.31
C PHE A 55 -8.23 5.55 11.57
N ILE A 56 -8.07 4.24 11.35
CA ILE A 56 -9.08 3.24 11.72
C ILE A 56 -9.27 3.18 13.24
N LEU A 57 -8.17 3.18 14.01
CA LEU A 57 -8.23 3.17 15.47
C LEU A 57 -8.87 4.45 16.03
N LEU A 58 -8.64 5.60 15.37
CA LEU A 58 -9.29 6.88 15.69
C LEU A 58 -10.73 6.99 15.15
N LYS A 59 -11.23 6.00 14.39
CA LYS A 59 -12.53 6.01 13.70
C LYS A 59 -12.69 7.15 12.67
N GLU A 60 -11.57 7.70 12.19
CA GLU A 60 -11.52 8.79 11.22
C GLU A 60 -11.39 8.25 9.78
N TYR A 61 -12.44 7.62 9.28
CA TYR A 61 -12.45 7.01 7.94
C TYR A 61 -12.28 8.05 6.81
N THR A 62 -12.67 9.30 7.05
CA THR A 62 -12.49 10.41 6.10
C THR A 62 -11.00 10.69 5.85
N ALA A 63 -10.17 10.61 6.89
CA ALA A 63 -8.73 10.86 6.78
C ALA A 63 -8.02 9.78 5.93
N ILE A 64 -8.54 8.54 5.93
CA ILE A 64 -8.08 7.48 5.04
C ILE A 64 -8.31 7.89 3.58
N GLY A 65 -9.48 8.42 3.25
CA GLY A 65 -9.80 8.93 1.90
C GLY A 65 -8.85 10.03 1.42
N LEU A 66 -8.39 10.91 2.33
CA LEU A 66 -7.41 11.95 2.02
C LEU A 66 -6.03 11.38 1.68
N VAL A 67 -5.56 10.37 2.43
CA VAL A 67 -4.30 9.67 2.12
C VAL A 67 -4.36 9.06 0.73
N ILE A 68 -5.44 8.35 0.41
CA ILE A 68 -5.67 7.72 -0.89
C ILE A 68 -5.69 8.76 -2.02
N ALA A 69 -6.44 9.85 -1.82
CA ALA A 69 -6.53 10.94 -2.80
C ALA A 69 -5.16 11.58 -3.06
N SER A 70 -4.39 11.86 -2.00
CA SER A 70 -3.06 12.46 -2.12
C SER A 70 -2.11 11.62 -2.97
N LYS A 71 -2.12 10.28 -2.78
CA LYS A 71 -1.27 9.38 -3.55
C LYS A 71 -1.69 9.29 -5.02
N SER A 72 -2.99 9.34 -5.28
CA SER A 72 -3.54 9.35 -6.63
C SER A 72 -3.08 10.61 -7.39
N ILE A 73 -3.16 11.79 -6.75
CA ILE A 73 -2.70 13.07 -7.33
C ILE A 73 -1.21 13.03 -7.67
N LEU A 74 -0.36 12.52 -6.78
CA LEU A 74 1.09 12.41 -7.04
C LEU A 74 1.37 11.48 -8.23
N ARG A 75 0.63 10.38 -8.35
CA ARG A 75 0.75 9.45 -9.49
C ARG A 75 0.29 10.08 -10.81
N PHE A 76 -0.72 10.94 -10.82
CA PHE A 76 -1.15 11.64 -12.04
C PHE A 76 -0.08 12.57 -12.60
N ASN A 77 0.81 13.09 -11.76
CA ASN A 77 1.90 13.97 -12.20
C ASN A 77 3.03 13.18 -12.90
N ASP A 78 3.35 11.98 -12.42
CA ASP A 78 4.38 11.11 -13.02
C ASP A 78 3.94 10.58 -14.39
N VAL A 79 2.67 10.21 -14.56
CA VAL A 79 2.11 9.75 -15.85
C VAL A 79 2.21 10.81 -16.96
N LYS A 80 2.24 12.09 -16.61
CA LYS A 80 2.43 13.20 -17.57
C LYS A 80 3.88 13.40 -18.01
N GLN A 81 4.88 12.91 -17.27
CA GLN A 81 6.29 13.03 -17.64
C GLN A 81 6.78 11.85 -18.48
N ASP A 82 6.27 10.63 -18.23
CA ASP A 82 6.62 9.43 -19.00
C ASP A 82 6.07 9.45 -20.44
N SER A 83 5.16 10.36 -20.77
CA SER A 83 4.61 10.53 -22.12
C SER A 83 5.62 11.08 -23.14
N VAL A 84 6.83 11.47 -22.71
CA VAL A 84 7.89 11.99 -23.60
C VAL A 84 8.73 10.87 -24.25
N GLN A 85 8.58 9.61 -23.82
CA GLN A 85 9.26 8.46 -24.43
C GLN A 85 8.30 7.67 -25.36
N TYR A 86 8.14 8.14 -26.60
CA TYR A 86 7.28 7.52 -27.62
C TYR A 86 7.78 6.11 -28.03
N GLN A 87 7.21 5.06 -27.43
CA GLN A 87 7.26 3.68 -27.94
C GLN A 87 5.82 3.13 -28.05
N PRO A 88 5.27 2.97 -29.27
CA PRO A 88 3.82 2.86 -29.50
C PRO A 88 3.16 1.53 -29.11
N ASP A 89 3.93 0.48 -28.78
CA ASP A 89 3.41 -0.88 -28.56
C ASP A 89 3.52 -1.38 -27.10
N LYS A 90 3.94 -0.52 -26.17
CA LYS A 90 4.01 -0.84 -24.74
C LYS A 90 2.97 -0.01 -24.00
N ILE A 91 1.72 -0.46 -23.99
CA ILE A 91 0.75 0.02 -22.99
C ILE A 91 1.43 -0.11 -21.61
N ASP A 92 1.40 0.98 -20.83
CA ASP A 92 2.20 1.25 -19.62
C ASP A 92 2.00 0.22 -18.49
N LYS A 93 2.58 -0.97 -18.63
CA LYS A 93 2.61 -2.02 -17.59
C LYS A 93 3.18 -1.51 -16.25
N GLN A 94 3.99 -0.45 -16.27
CA GLN A 94 4.54 0.17 -15.07
C GLN A 94 3.49 0.97 -14.27
N SER A 95 2.62 1.71 -14.96
CA SER A 95 1.57 2.50 -14.30
C SER A 95 0.52 1.59 -13.67
N GLU A 96 0.12 0.53 -14.37
CA GLU A 96 -0.79 -0.50 -13.84
C GLU A 96 -0.20 -1.23 -12.63
N TYR A 97 1.10 -1.52 -12.67
CA TYR A 97 1.81 -2.16 -11.57
C TYR A 97 1.83 -1.31 -10.29
N ILE A 98 2.14 -0.02 -10.41
CA ILE A 98 2.15 0.91 -9.27
C ILE A 98 0.73 1.09 -8.70
N LEU A 99 -0.29 1.13 -9.56
CA LEU A 99 -1.69 1.15 -9.13
C LEU A 99 -2.05 -0.09 -8.34
N LEU A 100 -1.75 -1.27 -8.88
CA LEU A 100 -2.04 -2.56 -8.26
C LEU A 100 -1.35 -2.67 -6.89
N GLY A 101 -0.09 -2.26 -6.81
CA GLY A 101 0.68 -2.26 -5.55
C GLY A 101 0.08 -1.36 -4.50
N THR A 102 -0.37 -0.19 -4.90
CA THR A 102 -1.01 0.74 -3.99
C THR A 102 -2.37 0.20 -3.52
N MET A 103 -3.22 -0.29 -4.43
CA MET A 103 -4.54 -0.84 -4.08
C MET A 103 -4.42 -2.05 -3.15
N LEU A 104 -3.47 -2.95 -3.41
CA LEU A 104 -3.20 -4.08 -2.55
C LEU A 104 -2.68 -3.64 -1.16
N SER A 105 -1.77 -2.66 -1.12
CA SER A 105 -1.23 -2.11 0.13
C SER A 105 -2.31 -1.45 1.00
N MET A 106 -3.18 -0.64 0.39
CA MET A 106 -4.31 -0.02 1.09
C MET A 106 -5.24 -1.08 1.68
N THR A 107 -5.61 -2.07 0.88
CA THR A 107 -6.52 -3.15 1.30
C THR A 107 -5.95 -3.90 2.49
N VAL A 108 -4.68 -4.28 2.45
CA VAL A 108 -4.00 -4.95 3.57
C VAL A 108 -3.93 -4.04 4.80
N GLY A 109 -3.61 -2.75 4.64
CA GLY A 109 -3.60 -1.78 5.75
C GLY A 109 -4.97 -1.64 6.42
N ILE A 110 -6.04 -1.59 5.64
CA ILE A 110 -7.41 -1.52 6.14
C ILE A 110 -7.77 -2.79 6.90
N LEU A 111 -7.48 -3.98 6.36
CA LEU A 111 -7.75 -5.26 7.02
C LEU A 111 -7.04 -5.37 8.37
N ILE A 112 -5.75 -5.00 8.42
CA ILE A 112 -4.97 -5.03 9.66
C ILE A 112 -5.55 -4.03 10.68
N GLY A 113 -5.89 -2.82 10.24
CA GLY A 113 -6.49 -1.81 11.12
C GLY A 113 -7.85 -2.23 11.67
N LEU A 114 -8.70 -2.85 10.83
CA LEU A 114 -9.98 -3.39 11.26
C LEU A 114 -9.81 -4.52 12.27
N LEU A 115 -8.90 -5.47 12.01
CA LEU A 115 -8.55 -6.53 12.96
C LEU A 115 -8.11 -5.95 14.31
N ALA A 116 -7.23 -4.95 14.31
CA ALA A 116 -6.76 -4.27 15.52
C ALA A 116 -7.88 -3.52 16.27
N SER A 117 -8.89 -3.02 15.54
CA SER A 117 -10.02 -2.27 16.11
C SER A 117 -11.06 -3.14 16.83
N ILE A 118 -11.10 -4.46 16.57
CA ILE A 118 -12.08 -5.39 17.15
C ILE A 118 -12.04 -5.37 18.69
N ASP A 119 -10.85 -5.30 19.26
CA ASP A 119 -10.63 -5.27 20.72
C ASP A 119 -10.65 -3.85 21.32
N TYR A 120 -10.74 -2.80 20.49
CA TYR A 120 -10.77 -1.39 20.93
C TYR A 120 -12.20 -0.88 21.19
N ARG A 121 -13.14 -1.80 21.44
CA ARG A 121 -14.56 -1.53 21.67
C ARG A 121 -14.93 -1.76 23.13
#